data_AF-A0A4S8LZE7-F1
#
_entry.id   AF-A0A4S8LZE7-F1
#
_cell.length_a   1.000
_cell.length_b   1.000
_cell.length_c   1.000
_cell.angle_alpha   90.00
_cell.angle_beta   90.00
_cell.angle_gamma   90.00
#
_symmetry.space_group_name_H-M   'P 1'
#
loop_
_entity.id
_entity.type
_entity.pdbx_description
1 polymer ?
#
loop_
_entity_poly.entity_id
_entity_poly.type
_entity_poly.pdbx_seq_one_letter_code
_entity_poly.pdbx_strand_id
1 'polypeptide(L)'
;MDLPKARFLAEKTCRVSCINKIYNNPPIETSYLDCIQAKRRLPCDLCRARYDLLDLSAITFPSSADPSVLPPFDVSIKTAEKIRKGRKRVDQLNKKEVVKVRQALDEFGTQVWLEERVRLPHRNIPQCFYLPSDIIDLVVSELLKINSLEALVDKLKPMDWIFKESQASNLFIFMKTVRSEIQNSRKSISKGKEKMLPKKKQNSDCDSNDSDVSEPLSSNLGSTVDPLTRPKTRKRPALDEVASKNKLPKRNVTMSAAEAKQFYARPTYNISRQSEGDTTLRHSSRRRI
;
A
#
# COMPACT_ATOMS: atom_id res chain seq x y z
N MET A 1 37.63 4.91 -0.21
CA MET A 1 36.82 3.70 -0.48
C MET A 1 37.28 2.62 0.48
N ASP A 2 36.34 1.96 1.16
CA ASP A 2 36.64 0.85 2.06
C ASP A 2 37.06 -0.40 1.26
N LEU A 3 38.19 -1.02 1.61
CA LEU A 3 38.84 -2.05 0.78
C LEU A 3 37.98 -3.30 0.53
N PRO A 4 37.22 -3.84 1.51
CA PRO A 4 36.29 -4.94 1.29
C PRO A 4 35.10 -4.54 0.41
N LYS A 5 34.61 -3.30 0.50
CA LYS A 5 33.51 -2.78 -0.36
C LYS A 5 33.96 -2.61 -1.80
N ALA A 6 35.17 -2.08 -2.02
CA ALA A 6 35.77 -2.02 -3.34
C ALA A 6 36.00 -3.43 -3.94
N ARG A 7 36.43 -4.40 -3.13
CA ARG A 7 36.59 -5.80 -3.56
C ARG A 7 35.26 -6.50 -3.85
N PHE A 8 34.19 -6.20 -3.11
CA PHE A 8 32.84 -6.69 -3.37
C PHE A 8 32.32 -6.20 -4.74
N LEU A 9 32.52 -4.93 -5.05
CA LEU A 9 32.17 -4.34 -6.36
C LEU A 9 33.06 -4.82 -7.51
N ALA A 10 34.26 -5.32 -7.24
CA ALA A 10 35.19 -5.82 -8.25
C ALA A 10 34.97 -7.28 -8.66
N GLU A 11 33.94 -7.96 -8.12
CA GLU A 11 33.43 -9.30 -8.47
C GLU A 11 34.45 -10.47 -8.56
N LYS A 12 35.70 -10.28 -8.09
CA LYS A 12 36.76 -11.31 -8.14
C LYS A 12 36.90 -12.14 -6.87
N THR A 13 36.06 -11.91 -5.85
CA THR A 13 36.15 -12.57 -4.55
C THR A 13 34.81 -13.11 -4.08
N CYS A 14 34.82 -14.21 -3.31
CA CYS A 14 33.62 -14.86 -2.78
C CYS A 14 32.68 -13.87 -2.08
N ARG A 15 31.42 -13.79 -2.54
CA ARG A 15 30.42 -12.85 -1.99
C ARG A 15 30.25 -13.02 -0.48
N VAL A 16 30.17 -14.26 0.01
CA VAL A 16 30.01 -14.57 1.45
C VAL A 16 31.23 -14.13 2.28
N SER A 17 32.45 -14.39 1.79
CA SER A 17 33.69 -13.92 2.41
C SER A 17 33.73 -12.39 2.50
N CYS A 18 33.34 -11.68 1.44
CA CYS A 18 33.27 -10.22 1.43
C CYS A 18 32.25 -9.67 2.42
N ILE A 19 31.02 -10.21 2.44
CA ILE A 19 29.98 -9.82 3.41
C ILE A 19 30.48 -10.02 4.84
N ASN A 20 31.02 -11.20 5.15
CA ASN A 20 31.51 -11.50 6.48
C ASN A 20 32.66 -10.58 6.92
N LYS A 21 33.55 -10.17 5.99
CA LYS A 21 34.62 -9.19 6.25
C LYS A 21 34.12 -7.76 6.42
N ILE A 22 33.00 -7.39 5.79
CA ILE A 22 32.38 -6.06 5.94
C ILE A 22 31.68 -5.92 7.30
N TYR A 23 31.06 -7.00 7.79
CA TYR A 23 30.28 -7.00 9.02
C TYR A 23 30.99 -7.66 10.23
N ASN A 24 32.22 -8.14 10.06
CA ASN A 24 32.98 -8.92 11.05
C ASN A 24 32.20 -10.12 11.65
N ASN A 25 31.48 -10.86 10.79
CA ASN A 25 30.67 -11.99 11.23
C ASN A 25 31.54 -13.15 11.75
N PRO A 26 31.35 -13.63 13.00
CA PRO A 26 32.07 -14.80 13.52
C PRO A 26 31.58 -16.10 12.87
N PRO A 27 32.32 -17.23 13.02
CA PRO A 27 33.68 -17.34 13.54
C PRO A 27 34.70 -16.90 12.48
N ILE A 28 35.63 -16.02 12.87
CA ILE A 28 36.53 -15.29 11.94
C ILE A 28 37.37 -16.25 11.08
N GLU A 29 37.78 -17.37 11.68
CA GLU A 29 38.66 -18.41 11.14
C GLU A 29 38.11 -19.05 9.87
N THR A 30 36.77 -19.19 9.77
CA THR A 30 36.11 -19.81 8.60
C THR A 30 35.20 -18.84 7.85
N SER A 31 34.63 -17.84 8.52
CA SER A 31 33.78 -16.82 7.90
C SER A 31 34.48 -16.05 6.79
N TYR A 32 35.81 -15.87 6.89
CA TYR A 32 36.61 -15.10 5.94
C TYR A 32 37.18 -15.92 4.78
N LEU A 33 37.11 -17.25 4.83
CA LEU A 33 37.46 -18.15 3.73
C LEU A 33 36.39 -18.13 2.63
N ASP A 34 36.74 -18.57 1.42
CA ASP A 34 35.74 -18.73 0.36
C ASP A 34 34.77 -19.89 0.65
N CYS A 35 33.70 -20.03 -0.14
CA CYS A 35 32.67 -21.03 0.16
C CYS A 35 33.18 -22.48 0.14
N ILE A 36 34.19 -22.80 -0.66
CA ILE A 36 34.71 -24.17 -0.80
C ILE A 36 35.66 -24.46 0.36
N GLN A 37 36.58 -23.54 0.62
CA GLN A 37 37.50 -23.61 1.76
C GLN A 37 36.77 -23.65 3.10
N ALA A 38 35.69 -22.88 3.26
CA ALA A 38 34.82 -22.88 4.44
C ALA A 38 33.83 -24.07 4.49
N LYS A 39 33.91 -25.03 3.55
CA LYS A 39 33.02 -26.21 3.44
C LYS A 39 31.52 -25.84 3.48
N ARG A 40 31.13 -24.71 2.89
CA ARG A 40 29.74 -24.25 2.85
C ARG A 40 28.94 -25.09 1.85
N ARG A 41 27.79 -25.62 2.27
CA ARG A 41 26.90 -26.47 1.46
C ARG A 41 26.49 -25.84 0.13
N LEU A 42 26.31 -24.51 0.09
CA LEU A 42 25.93 -23.76 -1.11
C LEU A 42 26.99 -22.69 -1.42
N PRO A 43 27.85 -22.93 -2.41
CA PRO A 43 28.81 -21.92 -2.85
C PRO A 43 28.13 -20.79 -3.63
N CYS A 44 28.57 -19.55 -3.41
CA CYS A 44 28.12 -18.43 -4.25
C CYS A 44 28.56 -18.62 -5.71
N ASP A 45 27.82 -18.03 -6.64
CA ASP A 45 28.11 -17.88 -8.07
C ASP A 45 29.62 -17.74 -8.40
N LEU A 46 30.32 -16.81 -7.75
CA LEU A 46 31.75 -16.54 -7.99
C LEU A 46 32.68 -17.68 -7.52
N CYS A 47 32.27 -18.46 -6.52
CA CYS A 47 32.97 -19.69 -6.16
C CYS A 47 32.62 -20.82 -7.13
N ARG A 48 31.36 -20.93 -7.56
CA ARG A 48 30.94 -21.98 -8.50
C ARG A 48 31.66 -21.87 -9.83
N ALA A 49 31.73 -20.67 -10.41
CA ALA A 49 32.47 -20.42 -11.64
C ALA A 49 33.98 -20.65 -11.51
N ARG A 50 34.57 -20.38 -10.32
CA ARG A 50 36.02 -20.56 -10.07
C ARG A 50 36.44 -22.02 -9.92
N TYR A 51 35.60 -22.82 -9.26
CA TYR A 51 35.87 -24.23 -8.96
C TYR A 51 35.15 -25.19 -9.94
N ASP A 52 34.66 -24.66 -11.06
CA ASP A 52 33.90 -25.38 -12.10
C ASP A 52 32.69 -26.19 -11.59
N LEU A 53 32.06 -25.70 -10.52
CA LEU A 53 30.84 -26.27 -9.93
C LEU A 53 29.59 -25.74 -10.64
N LEU A 54 29.66 -25.62 -11.96
CA LEU A 54 28.56 -25.15 -12.81
C LEU A 54 27.49 -26.24 -12.98
N ASP A 55 27.87 -27.51 -12.85
CA ASP A 55 26.91 -28.61 -12.80
C ASP A 55 25.99 -28.47 -11.56
N LEU A 56 24.69 -28.33 -11.84
CA LEU A 56 23.63 -28.25 -10.86
C LEU A 56 23.11 -29.64 -10.44
N SER A 57 23.40 -30.69 -11.22
CA SER A 57 22.93 -32.06 -10.96
C SER A 57 23.52 -32.65 -9.69
N ALA A 58 24.75 -32.25 -9.33
CA ALA A 58 25.43 -32.64 -8.10
C ALA A 58 24.88 -31.97 -6.82
N ILE A 59 23.99 -30.97 -6.94
CA ILE A 59 23.38 -30.32 -5.76
C ILE A 59 22.16 -31.13 -5.31
N THR A 60 22.44 -32.24 -4.62
CA THR A 60 21.43 -32.93 -3.83
C THR A 60 21.08 -32.06 -2.62
N PHE A 61 19.97 -31.32 -2.70
CA PHE A 61 19.32 -30.82 -1.49
C PHE A 61 18.97 -32.03 -0.61
N PRO A 62 19.17 -31.96 0.72
CA PRO A 62 18.62 -32.99 1.58
C PRO A 62 17.11 -33.03 1.36
N SER A 63 16.53 -34.24 1.27
CA SER A 63 15.08 -34.39 1.23
C SER A 63 14.47 -33.55 2.33
N SER A 64 13.48 -32.73 1.98
CA SER A 64 12.72 -31.95 2.96
C SER A 64 12.32 -32.88 4.11
N ALA A 65 12.63 -32.49 5.35
CA ALA A 65 12.20 -33.25 6.51
C ALA A 65 10.71 -33.53 6.40
N ASP A 66 10.32 -34.77 6.70
CA ASP A 66 8.91 -35.18 6.69
C ASP A 66 8.10 -34.16 7.50
N PRO A 67 6.99 -33.60 6.96
CA PRO A 67 6.12 -32.70 7.73
C PRO A 67 5.62 -33.30 9.05
N SER A 68 5.71 -34.62 9.26
CA SER A 68 5.46 -35.28 10.57
C SER A 68 6.56 -35.04 11.63
N VAL A 69 7.80 -34.72 11.21
CA VAL A 69 8.99 -34.56 12.07
C VAL A 69 9.34 -33.10 12.31
N LEU A 70 8.88 -32.19 11.45
CA LEU A 70 9.01 -30.75 11.70
C LEU A 70 8.19 -30.37 12.94
N PRO A 71 8.76 -29.66 13.93
CA PRO A 71 7.95 -29.13 15.02
C PRO A 71 6.83 -28.27 14.42
N PRO A 72 5.59 -28.35 14.92
CA PRO A 72 4.49 -27.55 14.40
C PRO A 72 4.93 -26.09 14.36
N PHE A 73 5.05 -25.54 13.15
CA PHE A 73 5.44 -24.16 12.98
C PHE A 73 4.19 -23.34 13.31
N ASP A 74 3.97 -23.15 14.61
CA ASP A 74 2.80 -22.51 15.19
C ASP A 74 2.91 -21.00 14.96
N VAL A 75 2.82 -20.63 13.68
CA VAL A 75 2.54 -19.28 13.27
C VAL A 75 1.22 -18.96 13.94
N SER A 76 1.30 -18.16 15.00
CA SER A 76 0.16 -17.51 15.64
C SER A 76 -0.47 -16.49 14.67
N ILE A 77 -0.96 -17.00 13.54
CA ILE A 77 -2.08 -16.46 12.81
C ILE A 77 -3.17 -16.42 13.88
N LYS A 78 -3.36 -15.23 14.47
CA LYS A 78 -4.52 -14.93 15.29
C LYS A 78 -5.71 -15.10 14.35
N THR A 79 -6.22 -16.32 14.29
CA THR A 79 -7.34 -16.72 13.45
C THR A 79 -8.46 -15.80 13.85
N ALA A 80 -8.76 -14.83 12.98
CA ALA A 80 -9.56 -13.67 13.35
C ALA A 80 -10.82 -14.20 14.02
N GLU A 81 -10.92 -13.97 15.33
CA GLU A 81 -12.02 -14.52 16.11
C GLU A 81 -13.29 -14.17 15.37
N LYS A 82 -14.24 -15.10 15.29
CA LYS A 82 -15.53 -14.83 14.64
C LYS A 82 -16.26 -13.80 15.47
N ILE A 83 -15.92 -12.52 15.26
CA ILE A 83 -16.51 -11.35 15.89
C ILE A 83 -17.98 -11.47 15.55
N ARG A 84 -18.76 -11.92 16.55
CA ARG A 84 -20.21 -11.99 16.50
C ARG A 84 -20.65 -10.62 15.98
N LYS A 85 -21.43 -10.60 14.90
CA LYS A 85 -21.84 -9.36 14.20
C LYS A 85 -22.71 -8.49 15.11
N GLY A 86 -22.09 -7.83 16.08
CA GLY A 86 -22.70 -6.78 16.87
C GLY A 86 -23.21 -5.69 15.95
N ARG A 87 -24.24 -4.97 16.40
CA ARG A 87 -24.71 -3.76 15.71
C ARG A 87 -23.49 -2.88 15.40
N LYS A 88 -23.36 -2.46 14.13
CA LYS A 88 -22.30 -1.55 13.70
C LYS A 88 -22.31 -0.33 14.62
N ARG A 89 -21.29 -0.19 15.46
CA ARG A 89 -21.16 0.98 16.32
C ARG A 89 -20.87 2.19 15.42
N VAL A 90 -21.40 3.35 15.79
CA VAL A 90 -21.24 4.60 15.02
C VAL A 90 -19.75 4.95 14.83
N ASP A 91 -18.93 4.53 15.80
CA ASP A 91 -17.49 4.77 15.92
C ASP A 91 -16.62 3.78 15.13
N GLN A 92 -17.22 2.90 14.32
CA GLN A 92 -16.47 2.01 13.42
C GLN A 92 -16.43 2.55 11.99
N LEU A 93 -15.30 2.35 11.32
CA LEU A 93 -15.13 2.65 9.91
C LEU A 93 -15.84 1.61 9.03
N ASN A 94 -16.49 2.05 7.97
CA ASN A 94 -17.00 1.19 6.92
C ASN A 94 -15.84 0.60 6.09
N LYS A 95 -16.01 -0.58 5.49
CA LYS A 95 -14.97 -1.20 4.62
C LYS A 95 -14.42 -0.26 3.55
N LYS A 96 -15.27 0.59 2.94
CA LYS A 96 -14.85 1.60 1.95
C LYS A 96 -14.07 2.78 2.58
N GLU A 97 -14.36 3.13 3.83
CA GLU A 97 -13.61 4.15 4.57
C GLU A 97 -12.25 3.59 5.00
N VAL A 98 -12.18 2.34 5.49
CA VAL A 98 -10.92 1.66 5.83
C VAL A 98 -9.92 1.65 4.68
N VAL A 99 -10.36 1.32 3.46
CA VAL A 99 -9.48 1.33 2.27
C VAL A 99 -8.93 2.73 1.99
N LYS A 100 -9.79 3.76 2.07
CA LYS A 100 -9.36 5.17 1.89
C LYS A 100 -8.38 5.63 2.97
N VAL A 101 -8.65 5.27 4.23
CA VAL A 101 -7.77 5.61 5.37
C VAL A 101 -6.40 4.95 5.23
N ARG A 102 -6.34 3.68 4.80
CA ARG A 102 -5.06 3.01 4.51
C ARG A 102 -4.29 3.70 3.39
N GLN A 103 -4.94 3.97 2.25
CA GLN A 103 -4.32 4.68 1.14
C GLN A 103 -3.75 6.05 1.57
N ALA A 104 -4.53 6.84 2.32
CA ALA A 104 -4.07 8.13 2.84
C ALA A 104 -2.93 7.99 3.87
N LEU A 105 -2.88 6.89 4.63
CA LEU A 105 -1.77 6.57 5.52
C LEU A 105 -0.51 6.14 4.75
N ASP A 106 -0.64 5.43 3.63
CA ASP A 106 0.48 5.09 2.75
C ASP A 106 1.11 6.37 2.12
N GLU A 107 0.25 7.32 1.73
CA GLU A 107 0.63 8.67 1.29
C GLU A 107 1.33 9.45 2.42
N PHE A 108 0.78 9.46 3.64
CA PHE A 108 1.40 10.07 4.83
C PHE A 108 2.76 9.42 5.19
N GLY A 109 2.86 8.09 5.15
CA GLY A 109 4.12 7.37 5.38
C GLY A 109 5.20 7.71 4.34
N THR A 110 4.79 8.01 3.10
CA THR A 110 5.68 8.52 2.05
C THR A 110 6.12 9.96 2.33
N GLN A 111 5.25 10.82 2.88
CA GLN A 111 5.64 12.15 3.34
C GLN A 111 6.65 12.08 4.49
N VAL A 112 6.38 11.28 5.53
CA VAL A 112 7.29 11.08 6.67
C VAL A 112 8.65 10.56 6.19
N TRP A 113 8.68 9.66 5.20
CA TRP A 113 9.92 9.22 4.55
C TRP A 113 10.69 10.35 3.88
N LEU A 114 10.01 11.22 3.12
CA LEU A 114 10.66 12.35 2.46
C LEU A 114 11.24 13.37 3.45
N GLU A 115 10.53 13.65 4.55
CA GLU A 115 10.96 14.57 5.60
C GLU A 115 12.14 14.01 6.42
N GLU A 116 11.98 12.80 6.97
CA GLU A 116 12.93 12.25 7.95
C GLU A 116 14.17 11.63 7.30
N ARG A 117 14.12 11.13 6.05
CA ARG A 117 15.30 10.56 5.35
C ARG A 117 16.42 11.58 5.12
N VAL A 118 16.09 12.88 5.08
CA VAL A 118 17.08 13.96 4.94
C VAL A 118 17.84 14.19 6.24
N ARG A 119 17.26 13.82 7.40
CA ARG A 119 17.89 13.93 8.71
C ARG A 119 18.79 12.72 8.97
N LEU A 120 20.00 12.97 9.48
CA LEU A 120 20.86 11.91 10.02
C LEU A 120 20.33 11.50 11.41
N PRO A 121 20.37 10.21 11.79
CA PRO A 121 21.00 9.08 11.09
C PRO A 121 20.09 8.33 10.07
N HIS A 122 18.85 8.78 9.86
CA HIS A 122 17.78 7.96 9.27
C HIS A 122 17.89 7.66 7.77
N ARG A 123 18.83 8.29 7.05
CA ARG A 123 18.99 8.23 5.58
C ARG A 123 18.97 6.83 4.96
N ASN A 124 19.41 5.79 5.68
CA ASN A 124 19.52 4.40 5.19
C ASN A 124 18.43 3.45 5.73
N ILE A 125 17.41 3.96 6.43
CA ILE A 125 16.31 3.15 6.95
C ILE A 125 15.36 2.76 5.78
N PRO A 126 14.86 1.50 5.70
CA PRO A 126 13.88 1.10 4.69
C PRO A 126 12.54 1.82 4.86
N GLN A 127 11.85 2.15 3.76
CA GLN A 127 10.63 2.98 3.78
C GLN A 127 9.51 2.43 4.69
N CYS A 128 9.37 1.11 4.82
CA CYS A 128 8.38 0.47 5.70
C CYS A 128 8.56 0.75 7.20
N PHE A 129 9.72 1.21 7.66
CA PHE A 129 9.96 1.58 9.06
C PHE A 129 9.51 3.01 9.40
N TYR A 130 9.23 3.86 8.40
CA TYR A 130 8.77 5.23 8.64
C TYR A 130 7.31 5.27 9.09
N LEU A 131 6.48 4.34 8.62
CA LEU A 131 5.15 4.08 9.14
C LEU A 131 4.88 2.55 9.20
N PRO A 132 5.25 1.88 10.31
CA PRO A 132 4.99 0.46 10.51
C PRO A 132 3.51 0.08 10.41
N SER A 133 3.23 -1.13 9.92
CA SER A 133 1.88 -1.68 9.76
C SER A 133 1.05 -1.62 11.04
N ASP A 134 1.68 -1.82 12.19
CA ASP A 134 1.00 -1.86 13.49
C ASP A 134 0.41 -0.49 13.87
N ILE A 135 1.06 0.60 13.43
CA ILE A 135 0.56 1.97 13.59
C ILE A 135 -0.59 2.21 12.62
N ILE A 136 -0.49 1.75 11.37
CA ILE A 136 -1.58 1.84 10.39
C ILE A 136 -2.82 1.12 10.93
N ASP A 137 -2.66 -0.08 11.51
CA ASP A 137 -3.74 -0.87 12.08
C ASP A 137 -4.32 -0.25 13.35
N LEU A 138 -3.49 0.33 14.23
CA LEU A 138 -3.93 1.10 15.39
C LEU A 138 -4.71 2.35 14.99
N VAL A 139 -4.21 3.13 14.02
CA VAL A 139 -4.90 4.31 13.52
C VAL A 139 -6.21 3.91 12.86
N VAL A 140 -6.24 2.90 11.99
CA VAL A 140 -7.47 2.42 11.34
C VAL A 140 -8.52 1.93 12.33
N SER A 141 -8.12 1.27 13.43
CA SER A 141 -9.05 0.74 14.44
C SER A 141 -9.54 1.81 15.44
N GLU A 142 -8.72 2.82 15.74
CA GLU A 142 -9.01 3.84 16.74
C GLU A 142 -9.27 5.26 16.16
N LEU A 143 -9.30 5.43 14.82
CA LEU A 143 -9.41 6.73 14.13
C LEU A 143 -10.57 7.61 14.59
N LEU A 144 -11.68 7.02 15.03
CA LEU A 144 -12.86 7.75 15.50
C LEU A 144 -12.92 7.92 17.02
N LYS A 145 -11.99 7.33 17.78
CA LYS A 145 -11.98 7.31 19.25
C LYS A 145 -10.91 8.24 19.85
N ILE A 146 -9.73 8.34 19.24
CA ILE A 146 -8.58 9.11 19.78
C ILE A 146 -8.81 10.61 19.59
N ASN A 147 -9.28 11.31 20.63
CA ASN A 147 -9.70 12.72 20.52
C ASN A 147 -8.64 13.75 20.91
N SER A 148 -7.60 13.33 21.64
CA SER A 148 -6.47 14.18 22.08
C SER A 148 -5.13 13.63 21.55
N LEU A 149 -4.12 14.51 21.49
CA LEU A 149 -2.75 14.14 21.12
C LEU A 149 -2.15 13.19 22.17
N GLU A 150 -2.39 13.48 23.45
CA GLU A 150 -1.99 12.65 24.60
C GLU A 150 -2.47 11.21 24.45
N ALA A 151 -3.75 11.01 24.11
CA ALA A 151 -4.32 9.68 23.89
C ALA A 151 -3.70 8.95 22.69
N LEU A 152 -3.19 9.66 21.67
CA LEU A 152 -2.41 9.05 20.59
C LEU A 152 -1.02 8.65 21.11
N VAL A 153 -0.32 9.56 21.79
CA VAL A 153 1.02 9.32 22.33
C VAL A 153 1.02 8.14 23.31
N ASP A 154 0.03 8.05 24.21
CA ASP A 154 -0.13 6.92 25.14
C ASP A 154 -0.32 5.58 24.42
N LYS A 155 -1.01 5.58 23.28
CA LYS A 155 -1.18 4.38 22.43
C LYS A 155 0.08 4.02 21.63
N LEU A 156 0.92 5.01 21.30
CA LEU A 156 2.19 4.83 20.60
C LEU A 156 3.36 4.46 21.54
N LYS A 157 3.29 4.79 22.84
CA LYS A 157 4.32 4.43 23.85
C LYS A 157 4.82 2.98 23.72
N PRO A 158 3.97 1.93 23.70
CA PRO A 158 4.42 0.53 23.67
C PRO A 158 4.88 -0.01 22.29
N MET A 159 4.85 0.80 21.22
CA MET A 159 5.28 0.37 19.88
C MET A 159 6.70 0.83 19.57
N ASP A 160 7.54 0.04 18.90
CA ASP A 160 8.93 0.44 18.59
C ASP A 160 9.04 1.36 17.36
N TRP A 161 8.27 2.46 17.35
CA TRP A 161 8.35 3.48 16.32
C TRP A 161 9.41 4.54 16.65
N ILE A 162 10.39 4.70 15.76
CA ILE A 162 11.53 5.60 15.95
C ILE A 162 11.10 7.09 15.87
N PHE A 163 10.03 7.38 15.11
CA PHE A 163 9.62 8.75 14.77
C PHE A 163 8.50 9.32 15.67
N LYS A 164 8.22 8.71 16.83
CA LYS A 164 7.16 9.17 17.77
C LYS A 164 7.28 10.65 18.09
N GLU A 165 8.47 11.09 18.48
CA GLU A 165 8.70 12.43 19.02
C GLU A 165 8.59 13.51 17.95
N SER A 166 9.06 13.23 16.73
CA SER A 166 9.02 14.19 15.62
C SER A 166 7.70 14.18 14.84
N GLN A 167 6.98 13.05 14.78
CA GLN A 167 5.84 12.87 13.87
C GLN A 167 4.48 12.55 14.53
N ALA A 168 4.40 12.32 15.85
CA ALA A 168 3.10 12.06 16.50
C ALA A 168 2.13 13.26 16.40
N SER A 169 2.64 14.49 16.44
CA SER A 169 1.85 15.72 16.23
C SER A 169 1.29 15.79 14.80
N ASN A 170 2.13 15.54 13.78
CA ASN A 170 1.76 15.52 12.37
C ASN A 170 0.74 14.41 12.09
N LEU A 171 0.96 13.20 12.63
CA LEU A 171 0.02 12.08 12.54
C LEU A 171 -1.34 12.43 13.17
N PHE A 172 -1.35 13.13 14.32
CA PHE A 172 -2.60 13.55 14.97
C PHE A 172 -3.36 14.61 14.16
N ILE A 173 -2.64 15.57 13.55
CA ILE A 173 -3.22 16.56 12.62
C ILE A 173 -3.84 15.85 11.41
N PHE A 174 -3.09 14.93 10.80
CA PHE A 174 -3.56 14.09 9.69
C PHE A 174 -4.83 13.30 10.08
N MET A 175 -4.83 12.63 11.24
CA MET A 175 -5.99 11.90 11.76
C MET A 175 -7.23 12.81 11.95
N LYS A 176 -7.04 14.05 12.41
CA LYS A 176 -8.13 15.04 12.51
C LYS A 176 -8.70 15.42 11.14
N THR A 177 -7.86 15.63 10.13
CA THR A 177 -8.28 15.94 8.76
C THR A 177 -9.10 14.80 8.17
N VAL A 178 -8.56 13.58 8.17
CA VAL A 178 -9.22 12.38 7.63
C VAL A 178 -10.53 12.08 8.38
N ARG A 179 -10.56 12.23 9.71
CA ARG A 179 -11.80 12.13 10.50
C ARG A 179 -12.86 13.13 10.05
N SER A 180 -12.46 14.38 9.81
CA SER A 180 -13.38 15.46 9.40
C SER A 180 -13.97 15.18 8.01
N GLU A 181 -13.16 14.70 7.07
CA GLU A 181 -13.63 14.26 5.75
C GLU A 181 -14.62 13.10 5.84
N ILE A 182 -14.33 12.09 6.67
CA ILE A 182 -15.24 10.96 6.90
C ILE A 182 -16.57 11.45 7.49
N GLN A 183 -16.54 12.30 8.51
CA GLN A 183 -17.76 12.88 9.10
C GLN A 183 -18.55 13.71 8.10
N ASN A 184 -17.89 14.52 7.27
CA ASN A 184 -18.54 15.33 6.24
C ASN A 184 -19.17 14.47 5.13
N SER A 185 -18.48 13.41 4.68
CA SER A 185 -19.03 12.46 3.70
C SER A 185 -20.23 11.67 4.25
N ARG A 186 -20.23 11.32 5.54
CA ARG A 186 -21.40 10.70 6.20
C ARG A 186 -22.60 11.68 6.26
N LYS A 187 -22.37 12.97 6.55
CA LYS A 187 -23.40 14.03 6.58
C LYS A 187 -23.98 14.38 5.20
N SER A 188 -23.21 14.29 4.12
CA SER A 188 -23.74 14.56 2.77
C SER A 188 -24.63 13.41 2.28
N ILE A 189 -24.27 12.16 2.59
CA ILE A 189 -25.06 10.96 2.22
C ILE A 189 -26.42 10.93 2.93
N SER A 190 -26.54 11.38 4.18
CA SER A 190 -27.84 11.43 4.88
C SER A 190 -28.79 12.45 4.24
N LYS A 191 -28.33 13.69 4.02
CA LYS A 191 -29.11 14.77 3.38
C LYS A 191 -29.60 14.43 1.97
N GLY A 192 -28.84 13.62 1.22
CA GLY A 192 -29.22 13.16 -0.11
C GLY A 192 -30.43 12.20 -0.12
N LYS A 193 -30.62 11.40 0.93
CA LYS A 193 -31.72 10.42 1.01
C LYS A 193 -33.06 11.04 1.41
N GLU A 194 -33.02 12.08 2.24
CA GLU A 194 -34.21 12.75 2.77
C GLU A 194 -35.03 13.45 1.67
N LYS A 195 -34.37 13.91 0.59
CA LYS A 195 -35.00 14.54 -0.58
C LYS A 195 -35.66 13.57 -1.57
N MET A 196 -35.62 12.26 -1.35
CA MET A 196 -36.19 11.25 -2.26
C MET A 196 -37.37 10.45 -1.68
N LEU A 197 -37.94 10.90 -0.56
CA LEU A 197 -39.26 10.42 -0.12
C LEU A 197 -40.36 11.08 -0.97
N PRO A 198 -41.17 10.31 -1.72
CA PRO A 198 -42.23 10.88 -2.54
C PRO A 198 -43.30 11.50 -1.64
N LYS A 199 -43.66 12.77 -1.90
CA LYS A 199 -44.84 13.40 -1.30
C LYS A 199 -46.06 12.54 -1.60
N LYS A 200 -46.60 11.87 -0.57
CA LYS A 200 -47.92 11.24 -0.63
C LYS A 200 -48.93 12.36 -0.89
N LYS A 201 -49.63 12.32 -2.03
CA LYS A 201 -50.69 13.29 -2.36
C LYS A 201 -51.68 13.34 -1.19
N GLN A 202 -51.74 14.48 -0.51
CA GLN A 202 -52.96 14.89 0.19
C GLN A 202 -53.85 15.54 -0.87
N ASN A 203 -55.04 14.99 -1.07
CA ASN A 203 -56.09 15.74 -1.76
C ASN A 203 -56.50 16.90 -0.86
N SER A 204 -56.56 18.09 -1.45
CA SER A 204 -57.13 19.29 -0.86
C SER A 204 -58.51 19.52 -1.47
N ASP A 205 -59.53 19.60 -0.63
CA ASP A 205 -60.84 20.19 -0.95
C ASP A 205 -61.25 21.06 0.24
N CYS A 206 -61.86 22.21 -0.06
CA CYS A 206 -62.56 23.17 0.84
C CYS A 206 -61.74 23.80 2.01
N ASP A 207 -61.97 25.05 2.45
CA ASP A 207 -62.75 26.15 1.86
C ASP A 207 -62.26 27.53 2.36
N SER A 208 -62.95 28.60 1.95
CA SER A 208 -62.58 30.01 2.15
C SER A 208 -63.04 30.63 3.49
N ASN A 209 -62.31 31.66 3.95
CA ASN A 209 -62.69 32.89 4.72
C ASN A 209 -61.45 33.35 5.52
N ASP A 210 -60.87 34.55 5.40
CA ASP A 210 -61.32 35.96 5.28
C ASP A 210 -61.42 36.68 6.65
N SER A 211 -60.93 37.93 6.67
CA SER A 211 -60.96 38.96 7.74
C SER A 211 -60.11 38.73 9.02
N ASP A 212 -59.59 39.74 9.75
CA ASP A 212 -59.25 41.17 9.50
C ASP A 212 -58.44 41.72 10.71
N VAL A 213 -57.74 42.89 10.60
CA VAL A 213 -57.12 43.76 11.65
C VAL A 213 -56.10 43.10 12.65
N SER A 214 -54.95 43.65 13.06
CA SER A 214 -54.56 45.06 13.28
C SER A 214 -53.04 45.32 13.25
N GLU A 215 -52.67 46.55 12.90
CA GLU A 215 -51.39 47.25 13.14
C GLU A 215 -51.39 47.92 14.56
N PRO A 216 -50.42 48.78 15.01
CA PRO A 216 -49.13 49.23 14.44
C PRO A 216 -47.94 49.36 15.44
N LEU A 217 -46.88 50.08 15.01
CA LEU A 217 -45.82 50.77 15.80
C LEU A 217 -44.63 49.92 16.33
N SER A 218 -43.36 50.37 16.29
CA SER A 218 -42.79 51.66 15.82
C SER A 218 -41.26 51.61 15.57
N SER A 219 -40.75 52.48 14.67
CA SER A 219 -39.38 53.10 14.67
C SER A 219 -38.11 52.20 14.59
N ASN A 220 -36.90 52.58 14.13
CA ASN A 220 -36.24 53.71 13.39
C ASN A 220 -34.75 53.28 13.12
N LEU A 221 -33.86 53.88 12.31
CA LEU A 221 -33.86 54.98 11.31
C LEU A 221 -32.59 54.89 10.40
N GLY A 222 -32.71 54.95 9.07
CA GLY A 222 -31.63 55.33 8.12
C GLY A 222 -30.41 54.39 7.92
N SER A 223 -29.61 54.50 6.85
CA SER A 223 -29.82 55.22 5.57
C SER A 223 -28.96 54.63 4.42
N THR A 224 -29.56 54.59 3.23
CA THR A 224 -28.99 54.74 1.87
C THR A 224 -27.45 54.83 1.68
N VAL A 225 -26.88 54.03 0.76
CA VAL A 225 -26.49 54.46 -0.62
C VAL A 225 -26.48 53.25 -1.58
N ASP A 226 -26.92 53.46 -2.83
CA ASP A 226 -26.90 52.56 -4.01
C ASP A 226 -26.37 53.44 -5.19
N PRO A 227 -26.08 52.99 -6.44
CA PRO A 227 -25.97 51.63 -6.97
C PRO A 227 -24.69 51.40 -7.83
N LEU A 228 -24.45 50.16 -8.31
CA LEU A 228 -23.76 49.92 -9.59
C LEU A 228 -24.04 48.53 -10.22
N THR A 229 -25.09 48.52 -11.04
CA THR A 229 -25.16 47.88 -12.37
C THR A 229 -24.68 46.43 -12.57
N ARG A 230 -25.65 45.52 -12.72
CA ARG A 230 -25.47 44.17 -13.31
C ARG A 230 -25.09 44.22 -14.81
N PRO A 231 -24.35 43.21 -15.29
CA PRO A 231 -24.61 42.60 -16.60
C PRO A 231 -25.25 41.21 -16.45
N LYS A 232 -26.38 40.98 -17.14
CA LYS A 232 -26.97 39.64 -17.32
C LYS A 232 -26.22 38.89 -18.43
N THR A 233 -25.68 37.70 -18.16
CA THR A 233 -25.18 36.80 -19.23
C THR A 233 -25.78 35.39 -19.15
N ARG A 234 -26.73 35.16 -20.06
CA ARG A 234 -27.12 33.89 -20.73
C ARG A 234 -27.12 32.59 -19.90
N LYS A 235 -28.35 32.17 -19.54
CA LYS A 235 -28.70 30.76 -19.32
C LYS A 235 -28.27 29.92 -20.53
N ARG A 236 -27.62 28.77 -20.33
CA ARG A 236 -27.50 27.72 -21.36
C ARG A 236 -28.83 26.94 -21.45
N PRO A 237 -29.28 26.53 -22.65
CA PRO A 237 -30.45 25.66 -22.77
C PRO A 237 -30.15 24.27 -22.21
N ALA A 238 -31.19 23.61 -21.67
CA ALA A 238 -31.13 22.19 -21.37
C ALA A 238 -31.12 21.40 -22.68
N LEU A 239 -30.42 20.27 -22.70
CA LEU A 239 -30.49 19.32 -23.82
C LEU A 239 -31.58 18.30 -23.49
N ASP A 240 -32.56 18.19 -24.39
CA ASP A 240 -33.74 17.34 -24.18
C ASP A 240 -33.47 15.84 -24.28
N GLU A 241 -34.48 15.12 -23.80
CA GLU A 241 -34.61 13.69 -23.65
C GLU A 241 -34.20 12.84 -24.88
N VAL A 242 -33.44 11.78 -24.63
CA VAL A 242 -33.53 10.54 -25.43
C VAL A 242 -33.73 9.37 -24.49
N ALA A 243 -35.00 9.07 -24.21
CA ALA A 243 -35.38 7.88 -23.47
C ALA A 243 -35.63 6.70 -24.42
N SER A 244 -34.77 5.66 -24.41
CA SER A 244 -35.22 4.25 -24.42
C SER A 244 -34.10 3.20 -24.62
N LYS A 245 -34.22 2.10 -23.86
CA LYS A 245 -33.88 0.70 -24.23
C LYS A 245 -32.39 0.45 -24.62
N ASN A 246 -31.55 -0.19 -23.79
CA ASN A 246 -31.71 -1.61 -23.45
C ASN A 246 -30.67 -2.13 -22.42
N LYS A 247 -31.14 -3.04 -21.54
CA LYS A 247 -30.47 -4.23 -20.96
C LYS A 247 -29.03 -4.10 -20.40
N LEU A 248 -28.91 -4.26 -19.07
CA LEU A 248 -27.65 -4.62 -18.41
C LEU A 248 -27.10 -5.97 -18.95
N PRO A 249 -25.81 -6.07 -19.31
CA PRO A 249 -25.17 -7.36 -19.51
C PRO A 249 -24.87 -8.02 -18.17
N LYS A 250 -25.75 -8.92 -17.73
CA LYS A 250 -25.37 -10.01 -16.83
C LYS A 250 -24.75 -11.13 -17.67
N ARG A 251 -23.55 -11.58 -17.29
CA ARG A 251 -23.22 -12.98 -16.89
C ARG A 251 -21.77 -13.34 -17.26
N ASN A 252 -21.19 -14.19 -16.42
CA ASN A 252 -19.78 -14.60 -16.44
C ASN A 252 -19.37 -15.22 -17.78
N VAL A 253 -18.22 -14.81 -18.31
CA VAL A 253 -17.45 -15.61 -19.27
C VAL A 253 -16.51 -16.50 -18.46
N THR A 254 -16.91 -17.75 -18.25
CA THR A 254 -15.95 -18.82 -17.93
C THR A 254 -15.26 -19.18 -19.24
N MET A 255 -14.04 -18.68 -19.45
CA MET A 255 -13.21 -19.10 -20.58
C MET A 255 -13.08 -20.62 -20.60
N SER A 256 -13.14 -21.21 -21.79
CA SER A 256 -12.91 -22.65 -21.91
C SER A 256 -11.43 -23.00 -21.67
N ALA A 257 -11.14 -24.25 -21.27
CA ALA A 257 -9.76 -24.69 -21.06
C ALA A 257 -8.89 -24.62 -22.34
N ALA A 258 -9.50 -24.71 -23.53
CA ALA A 258 -8.81 -24.52 -24.81
C ALA A 258 -8.47 -23.05 -25.07
N GLU A 259 -9.40 -22.16 -24.78
CA GLU A 259 -9.26 -20.70 -24.92
C GLU A 259 -8.22 -20.14 -23.94
N ALA A 260 -8.21 -20.65 -22.69
CA ALA A 260 -7.15 -20.35 -21.72
C ALA A 260 -5.77 -20.88 -22.18
N LYS A 261 -5.70 -22.08 -22.77
CA LYS A 261 -4.44 -22.60 -23.35
C LYS A 261 -3.90 -21.72 -24.48
N GLN A 262 -4.76 -21.15 -25.33
CA GLN A 262 -4.32 -20.21 -26.37
C GLN A 262 -3.90 -18.86 -25.77
N PHE A 263 -4.64 -18.33 -24.80
CA PHE A 263 -4.33 -17.02 -24.19
C PHE A 263 -3.04 -17.05 -23.35
N TYR A 264 -2.70 -18.20 -22.74
CA TYR A 264 -1.46 -18.40 -21.99
C TYR A 264 -0.35 -19.13 -22.77
N ALA A 265 -0.56 -19.44 -24.06
CA ALA A 265 0.51 -19.90 -24.93
C ALA A 265 1.50 -18.75 -25.18
N ARG A 266 2.52 -18.65 -24.32
CA ARG A 266 3.63 -17.71 -24.53
C ARG A 266 4.23 -17.93 -25.93
N PRO A 267 4.59 -16.87 -26.66
CA PRO A 267 5.43 -17.00 -27.83
C PRO A 267 6.70 -17.77 -27.45
N THR A 268 6.90 -18.94 -28.05
CA THR A 268 8.18 -19.63 -28.00
C THR A 268 9.16 -18.80 -28.81
N TYR A 269 9.94 -17.97 -28.12
CA TYR A 269 11.09 -17.30 -28.72
C TYR A 269 11.96 -18.39 -29.37
N ASN A 270 12.15 -18.29 -30.69
CA ASN A 270 13.00 -19.21 -31.42
C ASN A 270 14.43 -19.10 -30.87
N ILE A 271 14.80 -20.03 -30.00
CA ILE A 271 16.19 -20.26 -29.64
C ILE A 271 16.84 -20.73 -30.94
N SER A 272 17.62 -19.86 -31.57
CA SER A 272 18.35 -20.19 -32.80
C SER A 272 19.10 -21.49 -32.58
N ARG A 273 18.80 -22.51 -33.40
CA ARG A 273 19.68 -23.66 -33.57
C ARG A 273 21.07 -23.11 -33.86
N GLN A 274 22.01 -23.33 -32.95
CA GLN A 274 23.42 -23.16 -33.28
C GLN A 274 23.73 -24.20 -34.36
N SER A 275 24.24 -23.72 -35.49
CA SER A 275 24.73 -24.55 -36.57
C SER A 275 25.86 -25.43 -36.05
N GLU A 276 25.78 -26.73 -36.31
CA GLU A 276 26.93 -27.62 -36.25
C GLU A 276 27.97 -27.07 -37.24
N GLY A 277 29.12 -26.63 -36.71
CA GLY A 277 30.14 -25.89 -37.45
C GLY A 277 31.54 -26.36 -37.08
N ASP A 278 32.05 -27.28 -37.90
CA ASP A 278 33.43 -27.76 -38.03
C ASP A 278 34.36 -27.78 -36.80
N THR A 279 34.57 -28.99 -36.29
CA THR A 279 35.72 -29.36 -35.47
C THR A 279 37.01 -29.46 -36.30
N THR A 280 37.64 -28.32 -36.62
CA THR A 280 39.04 -28.32 -37.11
C THR A 280 40.03 -28.01 -35.99
N LEU A 281 40.72 -29.07 -35.54
CA LEU A 281 41.84 -28.99 -34.60
C LEU A 281 42.92 -28.01 -35.09
N ARG A 282 43.33 -27.08 -34.23
CA ARG A 282 44.66 -26.46 -34.29
C ARG A 282 45.37 -26.52 -32.94
N HIS A 283 46.27 -27.49 -32.82
CA HIS A 283 47.32 -27.45 -31.81
C HIS A 283 48.17 -26.19 -31.98
N SER A 284 48.39 -25.45 -30.90
CA SER A 284 49.34 -24.33 -30.84
C SER A 284 50.34 -24.56 -29.71
N SER A 285 51.44 -25.25 -30.05
CA SER A 285 52.58 -25.44 -29.14
C SER A 285 53.48 -24.21 -29.15
N ARG A 286 53.49 -23.42 -28.07
CA ARG A 286 54.59 -22.50 -27.71
C ARG A 286 54.91 -22.66 -26.23
N ARG A 287 55.94 -23.45 -25.93
CA ARG A 287 57.33 -22.99 -25.67
C ARG A 287 57.42 -22.02 -24.49
N ARG A 288 57.92 -22.56 -23.37
CA ARG A 288 58.55 -21.79 -22.30
C ARG A 288 59.89 -21.24 -22.79
N ILE A 289 60.20 -20.02 -22.36
CA ILE A 289 61.54 -19.58 -21.93
C ILE A 289 61.31 -19.01 -20.53
#